data_AF-A0AAW2N9G6-F1
#
_entry.id   AF-A0AAW2N9G6-F1
#
_cell.length_a   1.000
_cell.length_b   1.000
_cell.length_c   1.000
_cell.angle_alpha   90.00
_cell.angle_beta   90.00
_cell.angle_gamma   90.00
#
_symmetry.space_group_name_H-M   'P 1'
#
loop_
_entity.id
_entity.type
_entity.pdbx_description
1 polymer ?
#
loop_
_entity_poly.entity_id
_entity_poly.type
_entity_poly.pdbx_seq_one_letter_code
_entity_poly.pdbx_strand_id
1 'polypeptide(L)'
;MGLLLVIGLLRCQEGYPVWAWFMPISLLPMSFPESHWKQACEVAPIFNELVDRVSLDAKFLQEALSRTKKVDVFTSRLLDIHAKMTDMDKKEEIRLGLHRSDYMLDEQTNLLLQIELNTISSSFPGLSCLVSELHRSLLHQFKQHLGLDPERIPENNAVGQFAEALYKAWAEYNNPRSVVMVVVQPEERNIDGEAVAVVYFRAGYAPTDYPSESEWSARLLIEQSCAIKCPSIAYHLAGTKKIQQELAKPNQLERFLENKDDIAKVRKCFAGLWSLDDSRIVKDAIQRPGLYVMKPQREGGGNNIYGDDVSLALQRLEKEGMEEDAAYILMQRIFPTISPAILIREGVSHKEHVISELGVYATYLRNKTNVIMNGQSGYLMRTKVSSSNEGGVAAGFAVLDSIYLV
;
A
#
# COMPACT_ATOMS: atom_id res chain seq x y z
N MET A 1 -27.09 -11.90 4.33
CA MET A 1 -26.14 -12.84 4.96
C MET A 1 -25.82 -14.05 4.08
N GLY A 2 -26.80 -14.80 3.56
CA GLY A 2 -26.51 -15.97 2.70
C GLY A 2 -25.63 -15.67 1.48
N LEU A 3 -25.81 -14.50 0.83
CA LEU A 3 -25.00 -14.08 -0.32
C LEU A 3 -23.50 -13.90 0.01
N LEU A 4 -23.15 -13.41 1.22
CA LEU A 4 -21.76 -13.18 1.62
C LEU A 4 -20.97 -14.48 1.81
N LEU A 5 -21.63 -15.53 2.29
CA LEU A 5 -21.08 -16.89 2.41
C LEU A 5 -20.83 -17.50 1.03
N VAL A 6 -21.77 -17.31 0.11
CA VAL A 6 -21.70 -17.87 -1.26
C VAL A 6 -20.55 -17.26 -2.06
N ILE A 7 -20.24 -15.98 -1.86
CA ILE A 7 -19.16 -15.29 -2.58
C ILE A 7 -17.79 -15.36 -1.85
N GLY A 8 -17.71 -15.95 -0.67
CA GLY A 8 -16.44 -16.12 0.05
C GLY A 8 -15.86 -14.84 0.66
N LEU A 9 -16.68 -13.83 0.99
CA LEU A 9 -16.24 -12.63 1.72
C LEU A 9 -16.02 -12.92 3.21
N LEU A 10 -14.99 -13.70 3.49
CA LEU A 10 -14.72 -14.29 4.79
C LEU A 10 -13.31 -13.96 5.27
N ARG A 11 -13.13 -13.96 6.59
CA ARG A 11 -11.83 -14.03 7.27
C ARG A 11 -11.87 -15.12 8.34
N CYS A 12 -10.75 -15.78 8.59
CA CYS A 12 -10.64 -16.69 9.73
C CYS A 12 -10.80 -15.92 11.04
N GLN A 13 -11.42 -16.57 12.02
CA GLN A 13 -11.44 -16.09 13.39
C GLN A 13 -10.03 -16.21 13.98
N GLU A 14 -9.59 -15.18 14.68
CA GLU A 14 -8.29 -15.20 15.38
C GLU A 14 -8.25 -16.35 16.38
N GLY A 15 -7.21 -17.20 16.29
CA GLY A 15 -7.04 -18.40 17.12
C GLY A 15 -7.86 -19.63 16.71
N TYR A 16 -8.68 -19.55 15.66
CA TYR A 16 -9.56 -20.66 15.24
C TYR A 16 -9.61 -20.83 13.71
N PRO A 17 -8.73 -21.66 13.11
CA PRO A 17 -8.57 -21.77 11.66
C PRO A 17 -9.78 -22.38 10.92
N VAL A 18 -10.72 -23.01 11.65
CA VAL A 18 -11.92 -23.64 11.08
C VAL A 18 -13.18 -22.76 11.18
N TRP A 19 -13.11 -21.63 11.88
CA TRP A 19 -14.23 -20.70 12.05
C TRP A 19 -13.98 -19.45 11.22
N ALA A 20 -14.96 -19.04 10.43
CA ALA A 20 -14.85 -17.88 9.56
C ALA A 20 -15.95 -16.85 9.86
N TRP A 21 -15.59 -15.58 9.83
CA TRP A 21 -16.48 -14.44 9.99
C TRP A 21 -16.61 -13.68 8.68
N PHE A 22 -17.75 -13.01 8.49
CA PHE A 22 -17.90 -12.06 7.39
C PHE A 22 -16.87 -10.94 7.52
N MET A 23 -16.29 -10.55 6.39
CA MET A 23 -15.50 -9.33 6.34
C MET A 23 -16.40 -8.12 6.68
N PRO A 24 -15.91 -7.15 7.47
CA PRO A 24 -16.57 -5.88 7.62
C PRO A 24 -16.73 -5.18 6.25
N ILE A 25 -17.95 -4.75 5.91
CA ILE A 25 -18.25 -4.09 4.64
C ILE A 25 -19.08 -2.81 4.82
N SER A 26 -19.03 -1.91 3.84
CA SER A 26 -20.14 -0.97 3.59
C SER A 26 -21.28 -1.73 2.92
N LEU A 27 -22.54 -1.37 3.17
CA LEU A 27 -23.70 -2.01 2.54
C LEU A 27 -23.91 -1.54 1.09
N LEU A 28 -23.56 -0.28 0.80
CA LEU A 28 -23.71 0.35 -0.51
C LEU A 28 -22.39 1.02 -0.91
N PRO A 29 -22.10 1.12 -2.21
CA PRO A 29 -20.85 1.69 -2.71
C PRO A 29 -20.71 3.18 -2.36
N MET A 30 -19.49 3.62 -2.14
CA MET A 30 -19.18 5.02 -1.87
C MET A 30 -19.19 5.86 -3.16
N SER A 31 -19.89 6.98 -3.15
CA SER A 31 -19.86 7.98 -4.24
C SER A 31 -18.45 8.53 -4.44
N PHE A 32 -17.96 8.57 -5.69
CA PHE A 32 -16.63 9.08 -6.00
C PHE A 32 -16.62 9.75 -7.39
N PRO A 33 -16.02 10.95 -7.55
CA PRO A 33 -16.01 11.63 -8.84
C PRO A 33 -15.25 10.85 -9.93
N GLU A 34 -15.87 10.68 -11.10
CA GLU A 34 -15.26 9.92 -12.21
C GLU A 34 -13.93 10.54 -12.68
N SER A 35 -13.80 11.87 -12.63
CA SER A 35 -12.57 12.58 -12.99
C SER A 35 -11.39 12.19 -12.11
N HIS A 36 -11.61 12.06 -10.80
CA HIS A 36 -10.55 11.71 -9.85
C HIS A 36 -10.24 10.22 -9.90
N TRP A 37 -11.23 9.37 -10.18
CA TRP A 37 -11.00 7.95 -10.46
C TRP A 37 -10.07 7.78 -11.68
N LYS A 38 -10.37 8.45 -12.79
CA LYS A 38 -9.51 8.45 -13.99
C LYS A 38 -8.11 8.97 -13.69
N GLN A 39 -7.99 10.07 -12.94
CA GLN A 39 -6.70 10.58 -12.50
C GLN A 39 -5.89 9.51 -11.75
N ALA A 40 -6.51 8.78 -10.81
CA ALA A 40 -5.86 7.73 -10.02
C ALA A 40 -5.39 6.56 -10.90
N CYS A 41 -6.21 6.16 -11.89
CA CYS A 41 -5.86 5.12 -12.86
C CYS A 41 -4.72 5.55 -13.78
N GLU A 42 -4.71 6.80 -14.25
CA GLU A 42 -3.68 7.32 -15.15
C GLU A 42 -2.29 7.38 -14.49
N VAL A 43 -2.22 7.65 -13.19
CA VAL A 43 -0.93 7.73 -12.48
C VAL A 43 -0.38 6.37 -12.05
N ALA A 44 -1.20 5.32 -11.99
CA ALA A 44 -0.77 3.98 -11.59
C ALA A 44 0.43 3.43 -12.38
N PRO A 45 0.44 3.42 -13.74
CA PRO A 45 1.59 2.96 -14.50
C PRO A 45 2.82 3.88 -14.39
N ILE A 46 2.62 5.15 -14.06
CA ILE A 46 3.70 6.12 -13.82
C ILE A 46 4.39 5.79 -12.49
N PHE A 47 3.62 5.51 -11.44
CA PHE A 47 4.17 5.07 -10.15
C PHE A 47 4.93 3.74 -10.26
N ASN A 48 4.47 2.81 -11.08
CA ASN A 48 5.20 1.57 -11.34
C ASN A 48 6.61 1.84 -11.91
N GLU A 49 6.71 2.68 -12.95
CA GLU A 49 8.00 3.04 -13.53
C GLU A 49 8.85 3.84 -12.53
N LEU A 50 8.25 4.74 -11.76
CA LEU A 50 8.95 5.48 -10.70
C LEU A 50 9.56 4.53 -9.66
N VAL A 51 8.81 3.54 -9.18
CA VAL A 51 9.31 2.54 -8.23
C VAL A 51 10.45 1.72 -8.85
N ASP A 52 10.31 1.26 -10.10
CA ASP A 52 11.39 0.52 -10.79
C ASP A 52 12.66 1.38 -10.86
N ARG A 53 12.55 2.64 -11.29
CA ARG A 53 13.69 3.55 -11.44
C ARG A 53 14.35 3.91 -10.12
N VAL A 54 13.56 4.16 -9.07
CA VAL A 54 14.06 4.39 -7.71
C VAL A 54 14.78 3.16 -7.17
N SER A 55 14.25 1.96 -7.43
CA SER A 55 14.87 0.70 -6.98
C SER A 55 16.26 0.44 -7.59
N LEU A 56 16.55 1.04 -8.75
CA LEU A 56 17.85 0.91 -9.43
C LEU A 56 18.90 1.90 -8.90
N ASP A 57 18.50 2.97 -8.20
CA ASP A 57 19.42 3.95 -7.60
C ASP A 57 19.76 3.55 -6.16
N ALA A 58 20.62 2.54 -6.02
CA ALA A 58 21.05 2.02 -4.72
C ALA A 58 21.66 3.10 -3.82
N LYS A 59 22.37 4.07 -4.43
CA LYS A 59 22.96 5.20 -3.73
C LYS A 59 21.86 6.09 -3.13
N PHE A 60 20.86 6.46 -3.92
CA PHE A 60 19.73 7.23 -3.44
C PHE A 60 19.01 6.54 -2.28
N LEU A 61 18.70 5.24 -2.39
CA LEU A 61 18.02 4.50 -1.31
C LEU A 61 18.86 4.49 -0.02
N GLN A 62 20.16 4.19 -0.11
CA GLN A 62 21.05 4.16 1.06
C GLN A 62 21.24 5.55 1.69
N GLU A 63 21.41 6.60 0.87
CA GLU A 63 21.61 7.98 1.36
C GLU A 63 20.33 8.54 1.99
N ALA A 64 19.19 8.38 1.33
CA ALA A 64 17.88 8.84 1.80
C ALA A 64 17.48 8.25 3.16
N LEU A 65 17.84 6.99 3.39
CA LEU A 65 17.51 6.24 4.61
C LEU A 65 18.69 6.16 5.60
N SER A 66 19.82 6.84 5.33
CA SER A 66 21.04 6.75 6.16
C SER A 66 20.85 7.18 7.61
N ARG A 67 20.07 8.24 7.85
CA ARG A 67 19.72 8.68 9.22
C ARG A 67 18.73 7.70 9.86
N THR A 68 17.71 7.28 9.11
CA THR A 68 16.72 6.30 9.55
C THR A 68 17.37 4.98 9.97
N LYS A 69 18.42 4.55 9.26
CA LYS A 69 19.21 3.35 9.57
C LYS A 69 19.75 3.33 11.02
N LYS A 70 20.09 4.50 11.58
CA LYS A 70 20.66 4.60 12.91
C LYS A 70 19.65 4.36 14.03
N VAL A 71 18.37 4.66 13.76
CA VAL A 71 17.34 4.75 14.80
C VAL A 71 16.19 3.76 14.60
N ASP A 72 16.03 3.21 13.40
CA ASP A 72 15.03 2.20 13.11
C ASP A 72 15.66 0.85 12.77
N VAL A 73 15.66 -0.07 13.74
CA VAL A 73 16.27 -1.41 13.62
C VAL A 73 15.71 -2.18 12.42
N PHE A 74 14.40 -2.10 12.18
CA PHE A 74 13.76 -2.83 11.07
C PHE A 74 14.27 -2.33 9.71
N THR A 75 14.19 -1.03 9.45
CA THR A 75 14.72 -0.42 8.22
C THR A 75 16.23 -0.66 8.09
N SER A 76 16.97 -0.63 9.19
CA SER A 76 18.41 -0.92 9.20
C SER A 76 18.73 -2.31 8.66
N ARG A 77 17.98 -3.33 9.11
CA ARG A 77 18.14 -4.71 8.63
C ARG A 77 17.75 -4.87 7.16
N LEU A 78 16.73 -4.15 6.68
CA LEU A 78 16.39 -4.11 5.26
C LEU A 78 17.52 -3.48 4.42
N LEU A 79 18.10 -2.37 4.89
CA LEU A 79 19.23 -1.70 4.25
C LEU A 79 20.50 -2.56 4.23
N ASP A 80 20.73 -3.38 5.25
CA ASP A 80 21.86 -4.32 5.30
C ASP A 80 21.74 -5.41 4.24
N ILE A 81 20.53 -5.94 4.02
CA ILE A 81 20.26 -6.90 2.94
C ILE A 81 20.46 -6.24 1.58
N HIS A 82 19.91 -5.04 1.39
CA HIS A 82 20.08 -4.26 0.16
C HIS A 82 21.55 -3.93 -0.13
N ALA A 83 22.34 -3.55 0.88
CA ALA A 83 23.77 -3.33 0.75
C ALA A 83 24.50 -4.59 0.28
N LYS A 84 24.21 -5.75 0.88
CA LYS A 84 24.77 -7.04 0.43
C LYS A 84 24.42 -7.36 -1.03
N MET A 85 23.19 -7.06 -1.48
CA MET A 85 22.81 -7.28 -2.87
C MET A 85 23.59 -6.37 -3.84
N THR A 86 23.86 -5.14 -3.39
CA THR A 86 24.66 -4.15 -4.14
C THR A 86 26.13 -4.58 -4.22
N ASP A 87 26.72 -5.01 -3.10
CA ASP A 87 28.11 -5.47 -3.03
C ASP A 87 28.36 -6.72 -3.89
N MET A 88 27.34 -7.56 -4.06
CA MET A 88 27.37 -8.73 -4.94
C MET A 88 27.21 -8.39 -6.43
N ASP A 89 27.00 -7.12 -6.79
CA ASP A 89 26.59 -6.66 -8.13
C ASP A 89 25.45 -7.50 -8.71
N LYS A 90 24.46 -7.82 -7.85
CA LYS A 90 23.37 -8.69 -8.26
C LYS A 90 22.47 -7.97 -9.27
N LYS A 91 22.46 -8.47 -10.50
CA LYS A 91 21.58 -7.98 -11.56
C LYS A 91 20.24 -8.70 -11.53
N GLU A 92 19.20 -8.00 -11.10
CA GLU A 92 17.82 -8.47 -11.20
C GLU A 92 17.25 -8.08 -12.57
N GLU A 93 17.49 -8.91 -13.59
CA GLU A 93 17.04 -8.60 -14.95
C GLU A 93 15.50 -8.65 -15.08
N ILE A 94 14.86 -9.60 -14.41
CA ILE A 94 13.40 -9.70 -14.36
C ILE A 94 12.91 -9.10 -13.03
N ARG A 95 12.09 -8.05 -13.10
CA ARG A 95 11.58 -7.31 -11.94
C ARG A 95 10.06 -7.26 -11.97
N LEU A 96 9.45 -7.63 -10.85
CA LEU A 96 8.00 -7.76 -10.68
C LEU A 96 7.54 -6.90 -9.50
N GLY A 97 6.51 -6.07 -9.75
CA GLY A 97 5.87 -5.22 -8.75
C GLY A 97 4.36 -5.43 -8.73
N LEU A 98 3.82 -5.71 -7.54
CA LEU A 98 2.37 -5.76 -7.27
C LEU A 98 2.03 -4.67 -6.25
N HIS A 99 1.78 -3.48 -6.75
CA HIS A 99 1.68 -2.27 -5.95
C HIS A 99 0.22 -1.89 -5.66
N ARG A 100 0.01 -1.08 -4.62
CA ARG A 100 -1.24 -0.35 -4.40
C ARG A 100 -0.94 1.08 -3.96
N SER A 101 -1.35 2.04 -4.75
CA SER A 101 -1.27 3.45 -4.38
C SER A 101 -2.58 3.88 -3.74
N ASP A 102 -2.51 4.42 -2.52
CA ASP A 102 -3.68 4.79 -1.75
C ASP A 102 -3.89 6.31 -1.73
N TYR A 103 -5.13 6.77 -1.84
CA TYR A 103 -5.50 8.18 -2.03
C TYR A 103 -6.72 8.57 -1.20
N MET A 104 -6.76 9.84 -0.82
CA MET A 104 -7.94 10.51 -0.31
C MET A 104 -8.23 11.75 -1.17
N LEU A 105 -9.51 12.04 -1.41
CA LEU A 105 -9.94 13.28 -2.05
C LEU A 105 -10.08 14.36 -0.97
N ASP A 106 -9.21 15.35 -0.98
CA ASP A 106 -9.26 16.45 -0.03
C ASP A 106 -10.42 17.40 -0.34
N GLU A 107 -11.28 17.67 0.63
CA GLU A 107 -12.49 18.49 0.43
C GLU A 107 -12.16 19.95 0.12
N GLN A 108 -11.17 20.52 0.80
CA GLN A 108 -10.85 21.95 0.68
C GLN A 108 -10.20 22.28 -0.66
N THR A 109 -9.24 21.44 -1.07
CA THR A 109 -8.48 21.66 -2.31
C THR A 109 -9.09 20.97 -3.53
N ASN A 110 -10.03 20.04 -3.32
CA ASN A 110 -10.57 19.14 -4.35
C ASN A 110 -9.49 18.37 -5.11
N LEU A 111 -8.34 18.12 -4.47
CA LEU A 111 -7.22 17.36 -5.02
C LEU A 111 -7.27 15.91 -4.56
N LEU A 112 -6.96 14.99 -5.46
CA LEU A 112 -6.70 13.60 -5.12
C LEU A 112 -5.27 13.48 -4.60
N LEU A 113 -5.12 13.31 -3.29
CA LEU A 113 -3.82 13.28 -2.62
C LEU A 113 -3.46 11.86 -2.19
N GLN A 114 -2.24 11.44 -2.51
CA GLN A 114 -1.69 10.13 -2.19
C GLN A 114 -1.36 10.06 -0.69
N ILE A 115 -1.88 9.04 -0.04
CA ILE A 115 -1.60 8.73 1.37
C ILE A 115 -0.28 7.99 1.51
N GLU A 116 -0.11 6.96 0.69
CA GLU A 116 1.07 6.09 0.66
C GLU A 116 1.09 5.25 -0.61
N LEU A 117 2.26 4.66 -0.89
CA LEU A 117 2.45 3.68 -1.94
C LEU A 117 2.89 2.36 -1.32
N ASN A 118 2.05 1.33 -1.42
CA ASN A 118 2.34 0.00 -0.91
C ASN A 118 3.10 -0.77 -2.00
N THR A 119 4.36 -1.12 -1.73
CA THR A 119 5.19 -1.91 -2.66
C THR A 119 5.35 -3.36 -2.24
N ILE A 120 4.99 -3.72 -1.01
CA ILE A 120 5.07 -5.08 -0.45
C ILE A 120 3.70 -5.53 0.09
N SER A 121 3.35 -6.80 -0.12
CA SER A 121 2.16 -7.44 0.47
C SER A 121 0.85 -6.63 0.31
N SER A 122 0.66 -6.02 -0.85
CA SER A 122 -0.56 -5.28 -1.21
C SER A 122 -1.79 -6.17 -1.05
N SER A 123 -2.48 -6.03 0.08
CA SER A 123 -3.60 -6.88 0.48
C SER A 123 -4.93 -6.48 -0.15
N PHE A 124 -5.89 -7.42 -0.12
CA PHE A 124 -7.28 -7.32 -0.62
C PHE A 124 -7.55 -7.31 -2.14
N PRO A 125 -6.68 -7.79 -3.07
CA PRO A 125 -7.06 -7.86 -4.48
C PRO A 125 -8.22 -8.83 -4.74
N GLY A 126 -8.33 -9.94 -3.98
CA GLY A 126 -9.47 -10.86 -4.06
C GLY A 126 -10.76 -10.29 -3.45
N LEU A 127 -10.70 -9.90 -2.18
CA LEU A 127 -11.89 -9.42 -1.44
C LEU A 127 -12.48 -8.13 -2.04
N SER A 128 -11.66 -7.25 -2.64
CA SER A 128 -12.17 -6.04 -3.32
C SER A 128 -12.98 -6.34 -4.59
N CYS A 129 -12.62 -7.38 -5.34
CA CYS A 129 -13.42 -7.85 -6.49
C CYS A 129 -14.80 -8.31 -6.00
N LEU A 130 -14.82 -9.13 -4.95
CA LEU A 130 -16.05 -9.68 -4.37
C LEU A 130 -16.97 -8.60 -3.78
N VAL A 131 -16.44 -7.59 -3.10
CA VAL A 131 -17.27 -6.45 -2.61
C VAL A 131 -17.84 -5.65 -3.78
N SER A 132 -17.10 -5.48 -4.87
CA SER A 132 -17.60 -4.78 -6.05
C SER A 132 -18.74 -5.57 -6.72
N GLU A 133 -18.63 -6.90 -6.82
CA GLU A 133 -19.69 -7.78 -7.32
C GLU A 133 -20.91 -7.82 -6.41
N LEU A 134 -20.70 -7.82 -5.08
CA LEU A 134 -21.77 -7.70 -4.10
C LEU A 134 -22.57 -6.42 -4.33
N HIS A 135 -21.89 -5.27 -4.42
CA HIS A 135 -22.55 -3.99 -4.63
C HIS A 135 -23.27 -3.93 -5.99
N ARG A 136 -22.69 -4.44 -7.09
CA ARG A 136 -23.41 -4.54 -8.38
C ARG A 136 -24.67 -5.40 -8.26
N SER A 137 -24.58 -6.54 -7.57
CA SER A 137 -25.72 -7.44 -7.35
C SER A 137 -26.83 -6.77 -6.53
N LEU A 138 -26.47 -6.04 -5.47
CA LEU A 138 -27.41 -5.28 -4.64
C LEU A 138 -28.08 -4.16 -5.44
N LEU A 139 -27.31 -3.37 -6.21
CA LEU A 139 -27.87 -2.30 -7.04
C LEU A 139 -28.78 -2.86 -8.13
N HIS A 140 -28.44 -4.01 -8.72
CA HIS A 140 -29.31 -4.70 -9.69
C HIS A 140 -30.62 -5.17 -9.04
N GLN A 141 -30.54 -5.85 -7.89
CA GLN A 141 -31.71 -6.39 -7.17
C GLN A 141 -32.65 -5.29 -6.67
N PHE A 142 -32.10 -4.19 -6.15
CA PHE A 142 -32.86 -3.10 -5.54
C PHE A 142 -32.99 -1.86 -6.46
N LYS A 143 -32.74 -2.00 -7.77
CA LYS A 143 -32.72 -0.91 -8.75
C LYS A 143 -33.96 0.00 -8.68
N GLN A 144 -35.15 -0.59 -8.57
CA GLN A 144 -36.42 0.16 -8.50
C GLN A 144 -36.56 1.02 -7.23
N HIS A 145 -35.88 0.65 -6.14
CA HIS A 145 -35.97 1.35 -4.85
C HIS A 145 -34.84 2.37 -4.67
N LEU A 146 -33.65 2.05 -5.16
CA LEU A 146 -32.45 2.88 -4.97
C LEU A 146 -32.25 3.91 -6.11
N GLY A 147 -32.75 3.62 -7.32
CA GLY A 147 -32.52 4.49 -8.48
C GLY A 147 -31.05 4.59 -8.92
N LEU A 148 -30.19 3.69 -8.44
CA LEU A 148 -28.77 3.64 -8.75
C LEU A 148 -28.49 2.65 -9.89
N ASP A 149 -27.52 2.99 -10.74
CA ASP A 149 -27.14 2.19 -11.89
C ASP A 149 -25.94 1.29 -11.56
N PRO A 150 -26.06 -0.05 -11.60
CA PRO A 150 -24.94 -0.95 -11.29
C PRO A 150 -23.71 -0.76 -12.19
N GLU A 151 -23.90 -0.25 -13.41
CA GLU A 151 -22.79 0.03 -14.36
C GLU A 151 -21.90 1.20 -13.91
N ARG A 152 -22.33 1.99 -12.91
CA ARG A 152 -21.51 3.04 -12.29
C ARG A 152 -20.47 2.49 -11.31
N ILE A 153 -20.48 1.20 -11.01
CA ILE A 153 -19.43 0.53 -10.23
C ILE A 153 -18.37 0.00 -11.21
N PRO A 154 -17.15 0.57 -11.25
CA PRO A 154 -16.13 0.16 -12.22
C PRO A 154 -15.81 -1.33 -12.11
N GLU A 155 -15.48 -1.98 -13.23
CA GLU A 155 -15.00 -3.37 -13.22
C GLU A 155 -13.78 -3.53 -12.31
N ASN A 156 -13.67 -4.68 -11.63
CA ASN A 156 -12.56 -4.95 -10.72
C ASN A 156 -12.08 -6.39 -10.92
N ASN A 157 -10.93 -6.52 -11.56
CA ASN A 157 -10.27 -7.82 -11.83
C ASN A 157 -8.89 -7.88 -11.15
N ALA A 158 -8.75 -7.26 -9.97
CA ALA A 158 -7.45 -7.14 -9.31
C ALA A 158 -6.77 -8.48 -9.02
N VAL A 159 -7.52 -9.46 -8.56
CA VAL A 159 -6.98 -10.81 -8.30
C VAL A 159 -6.52 -11.51 -9.57
N GLY A 160 -7.27 -11.40 -10.67
CA GLY A 160 -6.90 -11.98 -11.95
C GLY A 160 -5.66 -11.32 -12.55
N GLN A 161 -5.55 -9.99 -12.45
CA GLN A 161 -4.38 -9.25 -12.91
C GLN A 161 -3.12 -9.58 -12.08
N PHE A 162 -3.25 -9.74 -10.76
CA PHE A 162 -2.13 -10.17 -9.91
C PHE A 162 -1.69 -11.61 -10.22
N ALA A 163 -2.63 -12.52 -10.46
CA ALA A 163 -2.33 -13.89 -10.87
C ALA A 163 -1.62 -13.93 -12.24
N GLU A 164 -2.10 -13.13 -13.20
CA GLU A 164 -1.48 -13.00 -14.53
C GLU A 164 -0.05 -12.45 -14.43
N ALA A 165 0.18 -11.48 -13.56
CA ALA A 165 1.51 -10.92 -13.31
C ALA A 165 2.51 -11.99 -12.81
N LEU A 166 2.08 -12.79 -11.83
CA LEU A 166 2.87 -13.86 -11.25
C LEU A 166 3.14 -14.95 -12.29
N TYR A 167 2.13 -15.31 -13.09
CA TYR A 167 2.27 -16.26 -14.19
C TYR A 167 3.26 -15.77 -15.24
N LYS A 168 3.15 -14.53 -15.71
CA LYS A 168 4.09 -13.96 -16.68
C LYS A 168 5.50 -13.91 -16.13
N ALA A 169 5.69 -13.54 -14.87
CA ALA A 169 7.02 -13.55 -14.25
C ALA A 169 7.61 -14.98 -14.20
N TRP A 170 6.80 -15.97 -13.82
CA TRP A 170 7.20 -17.38 -13.87
C TRP A 170 7.55 -17.84 -15.30
N ALA A 171 6.78 -17.41 -16.30
CA ALA A 171 7.04 -17.71 -17.70
C ALA A 171 8.37 -17.10 -18.19
N GLU A 172 8.67 -15.85 -17.80
CA GLU A 172 9.94 -15.19 -18.09
C GLU A 172 11.13 -15.84 -17.40
N TYR A 173 10.93 -16.40 -16.20
CA TYR A 173 11.95 -17.22 -15.53
C TYR A 173 12.28 -18.50 -16.33
N ASN A 174 11.32 -19.00 -17.11
CA ASN A 174 11.49 -20.04 -18.12
C ASN A 174 12.03 -21.38 -17.57
N ASN A 175 11.50 -21.83 -16.44
CA ASN A 175 11.72 -23.17 -15.92
C ASN A 175 10.37 -23.85 -15.64
N PRO A 176 9.91 -24.79 -16.48
CA PRO A 176 8.57 -25.37 -16.37
C PRO A 176 8.38 -26.26 -15.14
N ARG A 177 9.46 -26.67 -14.45
CA ARG A 177 9.41 -27.43 -13.19
C ARG A 177 9.44 -26.57 -11.94
N SER A 178 9.60 -25.25 -12.12
CA SER A 178 9.68 -24.34 -10.98
C SER A 178 8.31 -23.95 -10.46
N VAL A 179 8.26 -23.46 -9.22
CA VAL A 179 7.04 -23.03 -8.54
C VAL A 179 7.05 -21.55 -8.19
N VAL A 180 5.86 -21.02 -7.88
CA VAL A 180 5.69 -19.73 -7.20
C VAL A 180 5.60 -20.00 -5.71
N MET A 181 6.57 -19.51 -4.94
CA MET A 181 6.56 -19.60 -3.48
C MET A 181 5.86 -18.39 -2.87
N VAL A 182 4.88 -18.60 -2.01
CA VAL A 182 4.20 -17.52 -1.29
C VAL A 182 4.72 -17.47 0.14
N VAL A 183 5.33 -16.35 0.53
CA VAL A 183 5.82 -16.14 1.90
C VAL A 183 4.68 -15.58 2.73
N VAL A 184 4.22 -16.35 3.72
CA VAL A 184 3.11 -15.98 4.62
C VAL A 184 3.59 -15.89 6.07
N GLN A 185 2.74 -15.33 6.94
CA GLN A 185 2.97 -15.26 8.39
C GLN A 185 2.98 -16.67 9.03
N PRO A 186 3.54 -16.85 10.25
CA PRO A 186 3.67 -18.16 10.88
C PRO A 186 2.34 -18.94 10.94
N GLU A 187 2.45 -20.28 10.84
CA GLU A 187 1.40 -21.33 10.75
C GLU A 187 1.26 -22.06 9.40
N GLU A 188 2.00 -21.67 8.35
CA GLU A 188 2.05 -22.41 7.08
C GLU A 188 3.39 -23.15 6.91
N ARG A 189 3.36 -24.44 6.59
CA ARG A 189 4.54 -25.32 6.62
C ARG A 189 4.66 -26.16 5.36
N ASN A 190 5.02 -25.56 4.22
CA ASN A 190 5.22 -26.32 2.98
C ASN A 190 6.33 -25.70 2.10
N ILE A 191 7.57 -26.14 2.27
CA ILE A 191 8.59 -26.04 1.21
C ILE A 191 9.31 -27.40 1.15
N ASP A 192 8.94 -28.22 0.16
CA ASP A 192 9.62 -29.47 -0.18
C ASP A 192 10.43 -29.24 -1.46
N GLY A 193 11.76 -29.40 -1.42
CA GLY A 193 12.67 -29.74 -2.52
C GLY A 193 12.60 -29.05 -3.91
N GLU A 194 11.63 -28.20 -4.20
CA GLU A 194 11.29 -27.70 -5.53
C GLU A 194 12.09 -26.45 -5.88
N ALA A 195 12.38 -26.27 -7.17
CA ALA A 195 12.99 -25.05 -7.67
C ALA A 195 11.97 -23.89 -7.63
N VAL A 196 12.35 -22.74 -7.07
CA VAL A 196 11.47 -21.56 -6.97
C VAL A 196 11.81 -20.54 -8.05
N ALA A 197 10.83 -20.18 -8.89
CA ALA A 197 10.98 -19.13 -9.91
C ALA A 197 10.57 -17.75 -9.41
N VAL A 198 9.48 -17.68 -8.63
CA VAL A 198 8.92 -16.43 -8.13
C VAL A 198 8.69 -16.55 -6.64
N VAL A 199 9.08 -15.53 -5.88
CA VAL A 199 8.78 -15.38 -4.45
C VAL A 199 7.81 -14.24 -4.26
N TYR A 200 6.58 -14.56 -3.86
CA TYR A 200 5.52 -13.59 -3.59
C TYR A 200 5.39 -13.33 -2.09
N PHE A 201 5.76 -12.13 -1.64
CA PHE A 201 5.67 -11.76 -0.24
C PHE A 201 4.25 -11.37 0.15
N ARG A 202 3.67 -12.14 1.06
CA ARG A 202 2.46 -11.80 1.85
C ARG A 202 2.78 -11.56 3.34
N ALA A 203 4.06 -11.53 3.69
CA ALA A 203 4.64 -11.20 4.98
C ALA A 203 6.00 -10.50 4.80
N GLY A 204 6.71 -10.19 5.87
CA GLY A 204 8.05 -9.61 5.84
C GLY A 204 8.07 -8.08 5.70
N TYR A 205 6.94 -7.43 6.00
CA TYR A 205 6.76 -5.97 5.97
C TYR A 205 6.65 -5.36 7.37
N ALA A 206 6.56 -6.20 8.41
CA ALA A 206 6.51 -5.77 9.81
C ALA A 206 7.63 -6.44 10.64
N PRO A 207 8.14 -5.78 11.70
CA PRO A 207 9.14 -6.39 12.59
C PRO A 207 8.66 -7.68 13.25
N THR A 208 7.35 -7.82 13.47
CA THR A 208 6.72 -9.02 14.05
C THR A 208 6.86 -10.27 13.17
N ASP A 209 7.14 -10.10 11.87
CA ASP A 209 7.44 -11.20 10.96
C ASP A 209 8.89 -11.71 11.10
N TYR A 210 9.70 -11.05 11.94
CA TYR A 210 11.11 -11.36 12.19
C TYR A 210 11.41 -11.56 13.69
N PRO A 211 10.81 -12.55 14.35
CA PRO A 211 11.03 -12.80 15.78
C PRO A 211 12.48 -13.21 16.10
N SER A 212 13.26 -13.68 15.11
CA SER A 212 14.63 -14.14 15.30
C SER A 212 15.53 -13.84 14.09
N GLU A 213 16.82 -14.16 14.21
CA GLU A 213 17.78 -14.09 13.09
C GLU A 213 17.49 -15.12 11.99
N SER A 214 16.68 -16.14 12.27
CA SER A 214 16.27 -17.15 11.29
C SER A 214 15.51 -16.51 10.12
N GLU A 215 14.53 -15.66 10.43
CA GLU A 215 13.69 -15.03 9.40
C GLU A 215 14.48 -14.01 8.58
N TRP A 216 15.42 -13.30 9.21
CA TRP A 216 16.35 -12.42 8.50
C TRP A 216 17.29 -13.20 7.58
N SER A 217 17.79 -14.35 8.03
CA SER A 217 18.62 -15.24 7.23
C SER A 217 17.84 -15.81 6.06
N ALA A 218 16.58 -16.19 6.27
CA ALA A 218 15.68 -16.65 5.21
C ALA A 218 15.39 -15.54 4.18
N ARG A 219 15.11 -14.30 4.64
CA ARG A 219 14.94 -13.15 3.74
C ARG A 219 16.19 -12.90 2.93
N LEU A 220 17.37 -12.92 3.54
CA LEU A 220 18.64 -12.75 2.82
C LEU A 220 18.87 -13.87 1.79
N LEU A 221 18.61 -15.13 2.15
CA LEU A 221 18.73 -16.28 1.25
C LEU A 221 17.81 -16.14 0.02
N ILE A 222 16.55 -15.74 0.25
CA ILE A 222 15.60 -15.45 -0.84
C ILE A 222 16.15 -14.34 -1.74
N GLU A 223 16.60 -13.23 -1.16
CA GLU A 223 17.12 -12.10 -1.93
C GLU A 223 18.40 -12.48 -2.68
N GLN A 224 19.22 -13.42 -2.19
CA GLN A 224 20.40 -13.95 -2.89
C GLN A 224 20.06 -14.92 -4.03
N SER A 225 18.94 -15.64 -3.94
CA SER A 225 18.52 -16.65 -4.94
C SER A 225 18.24 -16.06 -6.34
N CYS A 226 18.28 -16.89 -7.39
CA CYS A 226 17.92 -16.46 -8.75
C CYS A 226 16.42 -16.19 -8.94
N ALA A 227 15.56 -16.53 -7.97
CA ALA A 227 14.12 -16.30 -8.07
C ALA A 227 13.80 -14.81 -8.25
N ILE A 228 12.70 -14.53 -8.94
CA ILE A 228 12.11 -13.20 -9.07
C ILE A 228 11.36 -12.89 -7.78
N LYS A 229 11.69 -11.79 -7.10
CA LYS A 229 10.97 -11.40 -5.88
C LYS A 229 9.86 -10.43 -6.22
N CYS A 230 8.75 -10.55 -5.52
CA CYS A 230 7.60 -9.67 -5.58
C CYS A 230 7.23 -9.21 -4.16
N PRO A 231 7.79 -8.08 -3.70
CA PRO A 231 8.86 -7.28 -4.31
C PRO A 231 10.27 -7.75 -3.93
N SER A 232 11.29 -7.31 -4.66
CA SER A 232 12.69 -7.36 -4.18
C SER A 232 12.93 -6.39 -3.02
N ILE A 233 14.07 -6.52 -2.33
CA ILE A 233 14.43 -5.64 -1.22
C ILE A 233 14.49 -4.17 -1.62
N ALA A 234 14.91 -3.85 -2.85
CA ALA A 234 14.98 -2.48 -3.34
C ALA A 234 13.59 -1.88 -3.57
N TYR A 235 12.66 -2.65 -4.14
CA TYR A 235 11.25 -2.24 -4.26
C TYR A 235 10.58 -2.08 -2.89
N HIS A 236 10.91 -2.93 -1.93
CA HIS A 236 10.43 -2.81 -0.55
C HIS A 236 10.90 -1.48 0.07
N LEU A 237 12.18 -1.14 -0.04
CA LEU A 237 12.72 0.14 0.45
C LEU A 237 12.11 1.35 -0.27
N ALA A 238 11.86 1.24 -1.58
CA ALA A 238 11.23 2.29 -2.37
C ALA A 238 9.80 2.64 -1.92
N GLY A 239 9.11 1.73 -1.23
CA GLY A 239 7.79 1.96 -0.64
C GLY A 239 7.80 2.64 0.72
N THR A 240 8.97 2.85 1.33
CA THR A 240 9.04 3.48 2.66
C THR A 240 8.53 4.91 2.64
N LYS A 241 7.93 5.33 3.75
CA LYS A 241 7.40 6.69 3.92
C LYS A 241 8.50 7.74 3.75
N LYS A 242 9.71 7.44 4.19
CA LYS A 242 10.87 8.31 3.99
C LYS A 242 11.21 8.49 2.51
N ILE A 243 11.18 7.46 1.68
CA ILE A 243 11.39 7.60 0.23
C ILE A 243 10.26 8.40 -0.42
N GLN A 244 9.00 8.17 -0.04
CA GLN A 244 7.87 9.00 -0.51
C GLN A 244 8.10 10.49 -0.20
N GLN A 245 8.57 10.80 1.01
CA GLN A 245 8.89 12.17 1.43
C GLN A 245 10.08 12.76 0.67
N GLU A 246 11.13 11.98 0.43
CA GLU A 246 12.29 12.43 -0.37
C GLU A 246 11.88 12.72 -1.83
N LEU A 247 11.07 11.87 -2.44
CA LEU A 247 10.55 12.08 -3.80
C LEU A 247 9.68 13.34 -3.93
N ALA A 248 9.06 13.79 -2.85
CA ALA A 248 8.27 15.03 -2.82
C ALA A 248 9.14 16.31 -2.79
N LYS A 249 10.44 16.20 -2.54
CA LYS A 249 11.34 17.38 -2.59
C LYS A 249 11.45 17.91 -4.03
N PRO A 250 11.68 19.23 -4.20
CA PRO A 250 11.91 19.82 -5.52
C PRO A 250 13.01 19.10 -6.30
N ASN A 251 12.76 18.86 -7.59
CA ASN A 251 13.67 18.24 -8.56
C ASN A 251 14.03 16.75 -8.31
N GLN A 252 13.41 16.08 -7.34
CA GLN A 252 13.69 14.65 -7.10
C GLN A 252 12.97 13.73 -8.08
N LEU A 253 11.72 14.02 -8.45
CA LEU A 253 10.99 13.25 -9.47
C LEU A 253 11.72 13.27 -10.82
N GLU A 254 12.28 14.42 -11.20
CA GLU A 254 13.04 14.65 -12.43
C GLU A 254 14.30 13.78 -12.56
N ARG A 255 14.81 13.21 -11.45
CA ARG A 255 15.91 12.25 -11.50
C ARG A 255 15.48 10.88 -12.02
N PHE A 256 14.21 10.54 -11.86
CA PHE A 256 13.69 9.19 -12.10
C PHE A 256 12.67 9.15 -13.25
N LEU A 257 12.06 10.28 -13.58
CA LEU A 257 11.10 10.42 -14.66
C LEU A 257 11.55 11.51 -15.64
N GLU A 258 11.49 11.21 -16.94
CA GLU A 258 11.88 12.15 -18.01
C GLU A 258 10.68 12.92 -18.55
N ASN A 259 9.51 12.28 -18.59
CA ASN A 259 8.29 12.88 -19.14
C ASN A 259 7.73 13.95 -18.17
N LYS A 260 7.71 15.20 -18.63
CA LYS A 260 7.26 16.35 -17.83
C LYS A 260 5.78 16.27 -17.44
N ASP A 261 4.93 15.70 -18.29
CA ASP A 261 3.52 15.52 -17.99
C ASP A 261 3.33 14.46 -16.91
N ASP A 262 4.10 13.38 -16.97
CA ASP A 262 4.08 12.33 -15.95
C ASP A 262 4.55 12.86 -14.60
N ILE A 263 5.64 13.63 -14.59
CA ILE A 263 6.14 14.33 -13.39
C ILE A 263 5.06 15.25 -12.82
N ALA A 264 4.37 16.03 -13.67
CA ALA A 264 3.32 16.94 -13.24
C ALA A 264 2.12 16.18 -12.63
N LYS A 265 1.72 15.06 -13.23
CA LYS A 265 0.65 14.20 -12.72
C LYS A 265 0.98 13.60 -11.36
N VAL A 266 2.18 13.02 -11.21
CA VAL A 266 2.65 12.46 -9.92
C VAL A 266 2.71 13.56 -8.86
N ARG A 267 3.32 14.70 -9.19
CA ARG A 267 3.45 15.83 -8.25
C ARG A 267 2.09 16.38 -7.81
N LYS A 268 1.10 16.44 -8.71
CA LYS A 268 -0.26 16.89 -8.38
C LYS A 268 -0.94 16.00 -7.34
N CYS A 269 -0.53 14.74 -7.23
CA CYS A 269 -1.03 13.80 -6.23
C CYS A 269 -0.28 13.86 -4.89
N PHE A 270 0.84 14.57 -4.77
CA PHE A 270 1.55 14.63 -3.48
C PHE A 270 0.88 15.61 -2.53
N ALA A 271 0.52 15.11 -1.35
CA ALA A 271 0.24 15.96 -0.20
C ALA A 271 1.54 16.63 0.28
N GLY A 272 1.42 17.60 1.19
CA GLY A 272 2.59 18.11 1.91
C GLY A 272 3.33 16.99 2.66
N LEU A 273 4.62 16.81 2.35
CA LEU A 273 5.48 15.78 2.92
C LEU A 273 6.80 16.41 3.36
N TRP A 274 7.14 16.28 4.63
CA TRP A 274 8.28 16.96 5.23
C TRP A 274 9.08 16.02 6.12
N SER A 275 10.39 16.22 6.08
CA SER A 275 11.32 15.64 7.05
C SER A 275 11.33 16.50 8.32
N LEU A 276 11.63 15.90 9.46
CA LEU A 276 11.64 16.59 10.76
C LEU A 276 12.82 17.57 10.93
N ASP A 277 13.70 17.69 9.95
CA ASP A 277 14.75 18.70 9.89
C ASP A 277 14.24 20.09 9.43
N ASP A 278 13.04 20.20 8.83
CA ASP A 278 12.42 21.51 8.57
C ASP A 278 11.79 22.07 9.87
N SER A 279 12.62 22.78 10.63
CA SER A 279 12.22 23.42 11.90
C SER A 279 10.99 24.33 11.80
N ARG A 280 10.66 24.89 10.61
CA ARG A 280 9.47 25.72 10.44
C ARG A 280 8.22 24.87 10.46
N ILE A 281 8.26 23.74 9.77
CA ILE A 281 7.14 22.79 9.72
C ILE A 281 6.97 22.10 11.07
N VAL A 282 8.05 21.75 11.76
CA VAL A 282 7.99 21.18 13.12
C VAL A 282 7.31 22.14 14.09
N LYS A 283 7.70 23.42 14.10
CA LYS A 283 7.04 24.44 14.94
C LYS A 283 5.57 24.60 14.60
N ASP A 284 5.22 24.56 13.31
CA ASP A 284 3.82 24.65 12.89
C ASP A 284 3.01 23.43 13.34
N ALA A 285 3.58 22.23 13.23
CA ALA A 285 2.96 20.98 13.67
C ALA A 285 2.80 20.92 15.20
N ILE A 286 3.70 21.51 15.97
CA ILE A 286 3.54 21.64 17.43
C ILE A 286 2.37 22.58 17.78
N GLN A 287 2.22 23.69 17.05
CA GLN A 287 1.17 24.69 17.29
C GLN A 287 -0.20 24.26 16.76
N ARG A 288 -0.24 23.53 15.64
CA ARG A 288 -1.45 23.13 14.92
C ARG A 288 -1.42 21.63 14.59
N PRO A 289 -1.30 20.75 15.60
CA PRO A 289 -1.04 19.33 15.39
C PRO A 289 -2.16 18.60 14.64
N GLY A 290 -3.39 19.12 14.72
CA GLY A 290 -4.53 18.59 13.98
C GLY A 290 -4.37 18.61 12.46
N LEU A 291 -3.48 19.44 11.89
CA LEU A 291 -3.23 19.54 10.45
C LEU A 291 -2.19 18.55 9.92
N TYR A 292 -1.61 17.74 10.81
CA TYR A 292 -0.50 16.85 10.48
C TYR A 292 -0.77 15.42 10.91
N VAL A 293 -0.09 14.49 10.25
CA VAL A 293 0.06 13.09 10.64
C VAL A 293 1.55 12.79 10.69
N MET A 294 2.03 12.27 11.82
CA MET A 294 3.41 11.82 11.94
C MET A 294 3.47 10.31 11.69
N LYS A 295 4.32 9.89 10.75
CA LYS A 295 4.37 8.49 10.28
C LYS A 295 5.75 7.87 10.53
N PRO A 296 5.86 6.73 11.24
CA PRO A 296 7.10 5.96 11.30
C PRO A 296 7.31 5.14 10.02
N GLN A 297 8.48 4.50 9.89
CA GLN A 297 8.78 3.57 8.79
C GLN A 297 8.15 2.19 9.03
N ARG A 298 6.81 2.12 9.05
CA ARG A 298 6.04 0.89 9.23
C ARG A 298 4.94 0.78 8.17
N GLU A 299 4.57 -0.45 7.86
CA GLU A 299 3.45 -0.79 6.98
C GLU A 299 2.35 -1.51 7.78
N GLY A 300 1.14 -1.63 7.22
CA GLY A 300 0.06 -2.45 7.80
C GLY A 300 -0.92 -1.74 8.73
N GLY A 301 -0.84 -0.41 8.87
CA GLY A 301 -1.76 0.41 9.69
C GLY A 301 -1.51 0.31 11.20
N GLY A 302 -2.06 1.26 11.97
CA GLY A 302 -1.97 1.28 13.45
C GLY A 302 -0.71 1.92 14.03
N ASN A 303 0.16 2.52 13.20
CA ASN A 303 1.46 3.04 13.62
C ASN A 303 1.55 4.57 13.60
N ASN A 304 0.54 5.26 13.07
CA ASN A 304 0.61 6.70 12.84
C ASN A 304 0.22 7.48 14.09
N ILE A 305 0.75 8.69 14.22
CA ILE A 305 0.48 9.59 15.35
C ILE A 305 -0.32 10.79 14.82
N TYR A 306 -1.37 11.18 15.56
CA TYR A 306 -2.38 12.15 15.14
C TYR A 306 -2.73 13.12 16.27
N GLY A 307 -3.20 14.32 15.90
CA GLY A 307 -3.74 15.27 16.89
C GLY A 307 -2.69 15.62 17.95
N ASP A 308 -3.13 15.85 19.19
CA ASP A 308 -2.26 16.32 20.27
C ASP A 308 -1.02 15.44 20.51
N ASP A 309 -1.11 14.14 20.22
CA ASP A 309 0.02 13.22 20.30
C ASP A 309 1.17 13.58 19.33
N VAL A 310 0.88 14.24 18.20
CA VAL A 310 1.92 14.78 17.31
C VAL A 310 2.71 15.87 18.02
N SER A 311 2.03 16.81 18.69
CA SER A 311 2.70 17.89 19.43
C SER A 311 3.54 17.34 20.58
N LEU A 312 2.99 16.37 21.33
CA LEU A 312 3.71 15.71 22.41
C LEU A 312 4.95 14.96 21.90
N ALA A 313 4.82 14.21 20.80
CA ALA A 313 5.93 13.47 20.22
C ALA A 313 7.04 14.38 19.70
N LEU A 314 6.69 15.47 18.99
CA LEU A 314 7.67 16.44 18.49
C LEU A 314 8.40 17.15 19.63
N GLN A 315 7.69 17.58 20.68
CA GLN A 315 8.32 18.19 21.86
C GLN A 315 9.23 17.22 22.62
N ARG A 316 8.93 15.92 22.59
CA ARG A 316 9.78 14.87 23.17
C ARG A 316 11.08 14.73 22.36
N LEU A 317 10.97 14.63 21.04
CA LEU A 317 12.10 14.55 20.11
C LEU A 317 13.02 15.79 20.20
N GLU A 318 12.46 16.99 20.40
CA GLU A 318 13.25 18.21 20.63
C GLU A 318 14.13 18.14 21.89
N LYS A 319 13.73 17.33 22.90
CA LYS A 319 14.47 17.14 24.16
C LYS A 319 15.46 15.97 24.11
N GLU A 320 15.11 14.88 23.42
CA GLU A 320 15.88 13.63 23.36
C GLU A 320 17.06 13.68 22.35
N GLY A 321 17.10 14.71 21.49
CA GLY A 321 18.21 14.97 20.56
C GLY A 321 17.87 14.63 19.11
N MET A 322 18.59 15.25 18.16
CA MET A 322 18.25 15.30 16.72
C MET A 322 18.45 14.01 15.91
N GLU A 323 18.69 12.85 16.52
CA GLU A 323 18.87 11.60 15.73
C GLU A 323 17.59 10.75 15.65
N GLU A 324 16.76 10.73 16.70
CA GLU A 324 15.52 9.91 16.74
C GLU A 324 14.42 10.42 15.80
N ASP A 325 14.48 11.70 15.42
CA ASP A 325 13.57 12.34 14.48
C ASP A 325 13.56 11.63 13.10
N ALA A 326 14.66 11.00 12.71
CA ALA A 326 14.84 10.35 11.43
C ALA A 326 14.01 9.07 11.25
N ALA A 327 13.39 8.57 12.33
CA ALA A 327 12.43 7.46 12.25
C ALA A 327 11.09 7.90 11.62
N TYR A 328 10.79 9.21 11.62
CA TYR A 328 9.48 9.74 11.27
C TYR A 328 9.52 10.70 10.09
N ILE A 329 8.37 10.86 9.45
CA ILE A 329 8.06 11.99 8.56
C ILE A 329 6.82 12.72 9.07
N LEU A 330 6.68 14.00 8.71
CA LEU A 330 5.42 14.73 8.81
C LEU A 330 4.72 14.72 7.46
N MET A 331 3.43 14.44 7.47
CA MET A 331 2.56 14.52 6.31
C MET A 331 1.39 15.45 6.62
N GLN A 332 0.96 16.22 5.62
CA GLN A 332 -0.29 16.97 5.66
C GLN A 332 -1.46 16.00 5.93
N ARG A 333 -2.29 16.31 6.92
CA ARG A 333 -3.53 15.60 7.13
C ARG A 333 -4.52 15.97 6.02
N ILE A 334 -5.07 14.95 5.37
CA ILE A 334 -6.09 15.09 4.33
C ILE A 334 -7.47 15.05 5.00
N PHE A 335 -8.38 15.92 4.59
CA PHE A 335 -9.74 15.98 5.14
C PHE A 335 -10.77 15.70 4.03
N PRO A 336 -11.18 14.44 3.83
CA PRO A 336 -12.20 14.11 2.84
C PRO A 336 -13.60 14.53 3.29
N THR A 337 -14.49 14.70 2.31
CA THR A 337 -15.92 14.93 2.56
C THR A 337 -16.52 13.76 3.35
N ILE A 338 -17.18 14.09 4.45
CA ILE A 338 -17.86 13.12 5.30
C ILE A 338 -19.21 12.74 4.66
N SER A 339 -19.46 11.45 4.51
CA SER A 339 -20.72 10.93 3.95
C SER A 339 -21.41 9.96 4.91
N PRO A 340 -22.74 9.86 4.89
CA PRO A 340 -23.44 8.82 5.63
C PRO A 340 -23.27 7.47 4.95
N ALA A 341 -22.97 6.42 5.71
CA ALA A 341 -22.91 5.04 5.22
C ALA A 341 -23.51 4.05 6.22
N ILE A 342 -23.88 2.88 5.74
CA ILE A 342 -24.30 1.75 6.57
C ILE A 342 -23.17 0.74 6.58
N LEU A 343 -22.49 0.61 7.71
CA LEU A 343 -21.40 -0.35 7.90
C LEU A 343 -21.95 -1.64 8.50
N ILE A 344 -21.52 -2.78 7.98
CA ILE A 344 -21.88 -4.10 8.49
C ILE A 344 -20.65 -4.72 9.12
N ARG A 345 -20.75 -5.02 10.42
CA ARG A 345 -19.71 -5.72 11.19
C ARG A 345 -20.36 -6.85 11.96
N GLU A 346 -19.82 -8.06 11.82
CA GLU A 346 -20.31 -9.25 12.55
C GLU A 346 -21.82 -9.48 12.37
N GLY A 347 -22.36 -9.06 11.22
CA GLY A 347 -23.79 -9.18 10.92
C GLY A 347 -24.69 -8.07 11.43
N VAL A 348 -24.14 -7.10 12.16
CA VAL A 348 -24.87 -5.94 12.68
C VAL A 348 -24.62 -4.73 11.78
N SER A 349 -25.70 -4.00 11.46
CA SER A 349 -25.63 -2.78 10.66
C SER A 349 -25.57 -1.53 11.54
N HIS A 350 -24.64 -0.62 11.23
CA HIS A 350 -24.43 0.65 11.93
C HIS A 350 -24.53 1.79 10.92
N LYS A 351 -25.35 2.80 11.22
CA LYS A 351 -25.39 4.04 10.43
C LYS A 351 -24.33 4.97 10.99
N GLU A 352 -23.36 5.34 10.16
CA GLU A 352 -22.19 6.11 10.57
C GLU A 352 -21.91 7.24 9.59
N HIS A 353 -21.18 8.23 10.08
CA HIS A 353 -20.53 9.24 9.24
C HIS A 353 -19.12 8.78 8.92
N VAL A 354 -18.79 8.70 7.64
CA VAL A 354 -17.58 8.02 7.16
C VAL A 354 -16.76 8.86 6.20
N ILE A 355 -15.50 8.49 6.08
CA ILE A 355 -14.58 8.92 5.03
C ILE A 355 -14.01 7.68 4.34
N SER A 356 -13.60 7.84 3.09
CA SER A 356 -13.12 6.72 2.28
C SER A 356 -11.75 6.98 1.66
N GLU A 357 -11.00 5.90 1.49
CA GLU A 357 -9.66 5.84 0.97
C GLU A 357 -9.63 4.92 -0.26
N LEU A 358 -9.27 5.50 -1.40
CA LEU A 358 -9.17 4.80 -2.68
C LEU A 358 -7.76 4.21 -2.83
N GLY A 359 -7.66 2.89 -2.86
CA GLY A 359 -6.48 2.17 -3.31
C GLY A 359 -6.58 1.77 -4.77
N VAL A 360 -5.61 2.15 -5.60
CA VAL A 360 -5.49 1.70 -6.98
C VAL A 360 -4.37 0.68 -7.07
N TYR A 361 -4.70 -0.54 -7.47
CA TYR A 361 -3.70 -1.57 -7.72
C TYR A 361 -3.00 -1.33 -9.05
N ALA A 362 -1.73 -1.69 -9.10
CA ALA A 362 -0.93 -1.61 -10.32
C ALA A 362 -0.02 -2.83 -10.41
N THR A 363 0.12 -3.38 -11.61
CA THR A 363 1.02 -4.50 -11.87
C THR A 363 2.12 -4.08 -12.83
N TYR A 364 3.32 -4.56 -12.53
CA TYR A 364 4.52 -4.24 -13.29
C TYR A 364 5.37 -5.49 -13.49
N LEU A 365 5.81 -5.73 -14.72
CA LEU A 365 6.78 -6.77 -15.06
C LEU A 365 7.68 -6.26 -16.17
N ARG A 366 8.99 -6.32 -15.92
CA ARG A 366 10.03 -5.98 -16.88
C ARG A 366 11.05 -7.10 -16.95
N ASN A 367 11.54 -7.40 -18.15
CA ASN A 367 12.72 -8.22 -18.37
C ASN A 367 13.77 -7.37 -19.10
N LYS A 368 14.88 -7.07 -18.43
CA LYS A 368 15.93 -6.15 -18.90
C LYS A 368 15.34 -4.77 -19.24
N THR A 369 15.28 -4.43 -20.52
CA THR A 369 14.71 -3.18 -21.04
C THR A 369 13.28 -3.35 -21.55
N ASN A 370 12.80 -4.58 -21.70
CA ASN A 370 11.47 -4.86 -22.23
C ASN A 370 10.42 -4.79 -21.11
N VAL A 371 9.49 -3.85 -21.22
CA VAL A 371 8.31 -3.76 -20.34
C VAL A 371 7.27 -4.74 -20.84
N ILE A 372 7.06 -5.83 -20.11
CA ILE A 372 6.10 -6.88 -20.46
C ILE A 372 4.70 -6.52 -19.95
N MET A 373 4.65 -5.84 -18.81
CA MET A 373 3.42 -5.38 -18.21
C MET A 373 3.66 -4.11 -17.41
N ASN A 374 2.83 -3.09 -17.63
CA ASN A 374 2.78 -1.90 -16.80
C ASN A 374 1.38 -1.29 -16.91
N GLY A 375 0.55 -1.45 -15.88
CA GLY A 375 -0.81 -0.95 -15.93
C GLY A 375 -1.52 -0.89 -14.59
N GLN A 376 -2.64 -0.17 -14.58
CA GLN A 376 -3.62 -0.24 -13.51
C GLN A 376 -4.30 -1.63 -13.52
N SER A 377 -4.61 -2.15 -12.34
CA SER A 377 -4.98 -3.56 -12.16
C SER A 377 -6.08 -3.73 -11.11
N GLY A 378 -7.16 -2.95 -11.22
CA GLY A 378 -8.27 -2.93 -10.27
C GLY A 378 -8.08 -1.93 -9.12
N TYR A 379 -8.96 -2.03 -8.11
CA TYR A 379 -8.99 -1.09 -7.00
C TYR A 379 -9.47 -1.72 -5.70
N LEU A 380 -9.30 -0.98 -4.61
CA LEU A 380 -9.85 -1.25 -3.28
C LEU A 380 -10.40 0.07 -2.75
N MET A 381 -11.66 0.11 -2.35
CA MET A 381 -12.15 1.21 -1.52
C MET A 381 -12.18 0.73 -0.07
N ARG A 382 -11.62 1.54 0.83
CA ARG A 382 -11.72 1.33 2.29
C ARG A 382 -12.50 2.49 2.87
N THR A 383 -13.47 2.17 3.72
CA THR A 383 -14.33 3.18 4.35
C THR A 383 -14.22 3.04 5.86
N LYS A 384 -14.12 4.16 6.58
CA LYS A 384 -14.00 4.19 8.04
C LYS A 384 -14.83 5.32 8.64
N VAL A 385 -15.19 5.17 9.91
CA VAL A 385 -15.87 6.25 10.65
C VAL A 385 -14.97 7.50 10.66
N SER A 386 -15.54 8.68 10.41
CA SER A 386 -14.80 9.93 10.26
C SER A 386 -13.99 10.34 11.50
N SER A 387 -14.44 9.90 12.68
CA SER A 387 -13.72 10.09 13.95
C SER A 387 -12.52 9.17 14.13
N SER A 388 -12.36 8.13 13.29
CA SER A 388 -11.27 7.18 13.40
C SER A 388 -10.02 7.66 12.67
N ASN A 389 -8.91 7.74 13.40
CA ASN A 389 -7.62 8.12 12.82
C ASN A 389 -7.02 7.01 11.95
N GLU A 390 -7.21 5.74 12.31
CA GLU A 390 -6.62 4.58 11.64
C GLU A 390 -7.50 3.98 10.54
N GLY A 391 -6.90 3.34 9.54
CA GLY A 391 -7.60 2.90 8.30
C GLY A 391 -7.46 1.42 7.92
N GLY A 392 -6.79 0.62 8.74
CA GLY A 392 -6.59 -0.80 8.44
C GLY A 392 -7.87 -1.63 8.58
N VAL A 393 -8.26 -2.37 7.53
CA VAL A 393 -9.36 -3.35 7.62
C VAL A 393 -8.95 -4.56 8.45
N ALA A 394 -7.73 -5.08 8.23
CA ALA A 394 -7.16 -6.18 9.01
C ALA A 394 -7.02 -5.81 10.50
N ALA A 395 -6.68 -4.55 10.78
CA ALA A 395 -6.59 -3.99 12.13
C ALA A 395 -7.95 -3.59 12.74
N GLY A 396 -9.07 -3.80 12.03
CA GLY A 396 -10.43 -3.60 12.54
C GLY A 396 -11.00 -2.19 12.42
N PHE A 397 -10.23 -1.20 11.96
CA PHE A 397 -10.66 0.20 11.91
C PHE A 397 -11.57 0.53 10.72
N ALA A 398 -11.26 -0.03 9.55
CA ALA A 398 -12.02 0.20 8.32
C ALA A 398 -12.91 -0.99 7.95
N VAL A 399 -13.78 -0.78 6.96
CA VAL A 399 -14.53 -1.81 6.25
C VAL A 399 -14.13 -1.82 4.78
N LEU A 400 -14.36 -2.95 4.10
CA LEU A 400 -14.25 -3.02 2.65
C LEU A 400 -15.44 -2.33 1.99
N ASP A 401 -15.19 -1.65 0.88
CA ASP A 401 -16.21 -0.92 0.13
C ASP A 401 -15.92 -1.04 -1.38
N SER A 402 -16.80 -0.51 -2.22
CA SER A 402 -16.54 -0.27 -3.64
C SER A 402 -16.89 1.17 -4.02
N ILE A 403 -16.70 1.50 -5.29
CA ILE A 403 -16.89 2.84 -5.82
C ILE A 403 -18.23 2.92 -6.56
N TYR A 404 -18.92 4.05 -6.46
CA TYR A 404 -20.01 4.46 -7.34
C TYR A 404 -19.59 5.76 -8.03
N LEU A 405 -19.35 5.71 -9.34
CA LEU A 405 -18.86 6.87 -10.09
C LEU A 405 -19.98 7.90 -10.32
N VAL A 406 -19.70 9.16 -9.94
CA VAL A 406 -20.59 10.31 -10.13
C VAL A 406 -20.02 11.39 -11.04
#